data_AF-A0A0F9LKA4-F1
#
_entry.id   AF-A0A0F9LKA4-F1
#
_cell.length_a   1.000
_cell.length_b   1.000
_cell.length_c   1.000
_cell.angle_alpha   90.00
_cell.angle_beta   90.00
_cell.angle_gamma   90.00
#
_symmetry.space_group_name_H-M   'P 1'
#
loop_
_entity.id
_entity.type
_entity.pdbx_description
1 polymer ?
#
loop_
_entity_poly.entity_id
_entity_poly.type
_entity_poly.pdbx_seq_one_letter_code
_entity_poly.pdbx_strand_id
1 'polypeptide(L)'
;MITRRQWSRQFCFCFKCGYTSLFGDNLETHEIANGPVRQKALKEPATWLRLCNGFANNCHDAVQGKLEWPVFRQLALKKMYDPEHYDRVKVNLLRGREPDAITEKEVDEWVRRMEKD
;
A
#
# COMPACT_ATOMS: atom_id res chain seq x y z
N MET A 1 -10.59 4.71 -15.47
CA MET A 1 -9.67 3.96 -14.61
C MET A 1 -8.32 4.64 -14.65
N ILE A 2 -7.77 5.02 -13.50
CA ILE A 2 -6.48 5.71 -13.40
C ILE A 2 -5.32 4.73 -13.69
N THR A 3 -4.30 5.16 -14.42
CA THR A 3 -3.09 4.36 -14.62
C THR A 3 -2.16 4.45 -13.41
N ARG A 4 -1.29 3.45 -13.20
CA ARG A 4 -0.29 3.45 -12.11
C ARG A 4 0.59 4.71 -12.11
N ARG A 5 0.99 5.19 -13.30
CA ARG A 5 1.78 6.42 -13.46
C ARG A 5 0.98 7.69 -13.12
N GLN A 6 -0.30 7.75 -13.47
CA GLN A 6 -1.16 8.87 -13.09
C GLN A 6 -1.39 8.89 -11.58
N TRP A 7 -1.69 7.73 -11.00
CA TRP A 7 -1.88 7.58 -9.56
C TRP A 7 -0.61 7.94 -8.78
N SER A 8 0.56 7.46 -9.19
CA SER A 8 1.81 7.74 -8.46
C SER A 8 2.18 9.22 -8.41
N ARG A 9 1.67 10.04 -9.34
CA ARG A 9 1.88 11.49 -9.38
C ARG A 9 1.00 12.26 -8.40
N GLN A 10 -0.03 11.63 -7.84
CA GLN A 10 -0.88 12.23 -6.80
C GLN A 10 -0.17 12.28 -5.45
N PHE A 11 0.91 11.49 -5.27
CA PHE A 11 1.60 11.33 -4.00
C PHE A 11 3.10 11.61 -4.14
N CYS A 12 3.53 12.73 -3.58
CA CYS A 12 4.94 13.15 -3.51
C CYS A 12 5.64 12.73 -2.22
N PHE A 13 5.02 11.84 -1.42
CA PHE A 13 5.55 11.37 -0.14
C PHE A 13 5.44 9.85 0.03
N CYS A 14 6.27 9.30 0.91
CA CYS A 14 6.24 7.91 1.32
C CYS A 14 5.15 7.68 2.36
N PHE A 15 4.22 6.77 2.08
CA PHE A 15 3.12 6.43 2.99
C PHE A 15 3.61 5.86 4.33
N LYS A 16 4.77 5.20 4.36
CA LYS A 16 5.30 4.61 5.60
C LYS A 16 6.05 5.60 6.49
N CYS A 17 6.93 6.44 5.92
CA CYS A 17 7.87 7.26 6.71
C CYS A 17 7.71 8.76 6.50
N GLY A 18 6.75 9.20 5.69
CA GLY A 18 6.51 10.62 5.41
C GLY A 18 7.58 11.31 4.56
N TYR A 19 8.64 10.60 4.13
CA TYR A 19 9.67 11.18 3.26
C TYR A 19 9.04 11.76 1.99
N THR A 20 9.24 13.06 1.77
CA THR A 20 8.75 13.79 0.61
C THR A 20 9.86 13.91 -0.44
N SER A 21 9.55 13.59 -1.69
CA SER A 21 10.41 13.92 -2.84
C SER A 21 9.66 14.88 -3.75
N LEU A 22 10.23 16.08 -3.91
CA LEU A 22 9.68 17.13 -4.77
C LEU A 22 9.63 16.72 -6.25
N PHE A 23 10.53 15.82 -6.66
CA PHE A 23 10.63 15.35 -8.05
C PHE A 23 10.14 13.90 -8.24
N GLY A 24 9.75 13.22 -7.16
CA GLY A 24 9.29 11.83 -7.15
C GLY A 24 10.37 10.79 -7.49
N ASP A 25 11.63 11.22 -7.63
CA ASP A 25 12.81 10.49 -8.09
C ASP A 25 13.27 9.34 -7.18
N ASN A 26 12.77 9.28 -5.95
CA ASN A 26 13.13 8.24 -4.96
C ASN A 26 11.92 7.57 -4.32
N LEU A 27 10.76 7.71 -4.96
CA LEU A 27 9.55 7.05 -4.54
C LEU A 27 9.19 6.01 -5.61
N GLU A 28 8.78 4.82 -5.18
CA GLU A 28 8.26 3.74 -6.01
C GLU A 28 6.82 3.37 -5.63
N THR A 29 6.16 2.62 -6.51
CA THR A 29 4.83 2.08 -6.24
C THR A 29 4.98 0.63 -5.84
N HIS A 30 4.69 0.32 -4.58
CA HIS A 30 4.66 -1.03 -4.05
C HIS A 30 3.28 -1.65 -4.24
N GLU A 31 3.21 -2.92 -4.65
CA GLU A 31 1.96 -3.66 -4.77
C GLU A 31 1.70 -4.58 -3.55
N ILE A 32 0.60 -4.32 -2.83
CA ILE A 32 0.16 -5.09 -1.66
C ILE A 32 -0.09 -6.56 -2.01
N ALA A 33 -0.77 -6.79 -3.14
CA ALA A 33 -1.11 -8.11 -3.68
C ALA A 33 -0.05 -8.61 -4.69
N ASN A 34 1.20 -8.64 -4.24
CA ASN A 34 2.33 -9.19 -5.00
C ASN A 34 2.26 -10.74 -5.10
N GLY A 35 2.97 -11.33 -6.08
CA GLY A 35 3.04 -12.79 -6.28
C GLY A 35 2.31 -13.30 -7.54
N PRO A 36 1.64 -14.48 -7.50
CA PRO A 36 1.03 -15.11 -8.69
C PRO A 36 0.01 -14.25 -9.45
N VAL A 37 -0.55 -13.24 -8.77
CA VAL A 37 -1.59 -12.34 -9.29
C VAL A 37 -1.06 -10.95 -9.64
N ARG A 38 0.27 -10.79 -9.72
CA ARG A 38 0.96 -9.51 -9.96
C ARG A 38 0.40 -8.73 -11.15
N GLN A 39 0.09 -9.40 -12.26
CA GLN A 39 -0.45 -8.73 -13.46
C GLN A 39 -1.81 -8.08 -13.24
N LYS A 40 -2.64 -8.64 -12.36
CA LYS A 40 -3.93 -8.03 -11.98
C LYS A 40 -3.73 -6.89 -10.99
N ALA A 41 -2.86 -7.07 -9.99
CA ALA A 41 -2.51 -6.02 -9.03
C ALA A 41 -1.93 -4.77 -9.70
N LEU A 42 -1.10 -4.94 -10.74
CA LEU A 42 -0.54 -3.82 -11.52
C LEU A 42 -1.58 -2.90 -12.17
N LYS A 43 -2.85 -3.33 -12.26
CA LYS A 43 -3.96 -2.57 -12.85
C LYS A 43 -4.96 -2.07 -11.82
N GLU A 44 -4.76 -2.38 -10.54
CA GLU A 44 -5.71 -2.08 -9.48
C GLU A 44 -5.15 -1.06 -8.48
N PRO A 45 -5.63 0.19 -8.49
CA PRO A 45 -5.23 1.22 -7.54
C PRO A 45 -5.36 0.80 -6.08
N ALA A 46 -6.34 -0.04 -5.72
CA ALA A 46 -6.49 -0.55 -4.35
C ALA A 46 -5.28 -1.32 -3.83
N THR A 47 -4.42 -1.81 -4.72
CA THR A 47 -3.21 -2.54 -4.36
C THR A 47 -1.96 -1.68 -4.27
N TRP A 48 -2.00 -0.40 -4.64
CA TRP A 48 -0.81 0.44 -4.77
C TRP A 48 -0.53 1.27 -3.52
N LEU A 49 0.74 1.26 -3.09
CA LEU A 49 1.29 2.12 -2.03
C LEU A 49 2.47 2.94 -2.57
N ARG A 50 2.60 4.19 -2.14
CA ARG A 50 3.72 5.07 -2.52
C ARG A 50 4.80 5.00 -1.46
N LEU A 51 5.97 4.44 -1.77
CA LEU A 51 7.03 4.20 -0.77
C LEU A 51 8.40 4.63 -1.27
N CYS A 52 9.28 5.07 -0.37
CA CYS A 52 10.65 5.39 -0.75
C CYS A 52 11.46 4.12 -1.06
N ASN A 53 12.29 4.19 -2.10
CA ASN A 53 13.29 3.20 -2.46
C ASN A 53 14.67 3.87 -2.49
N GLY A 54 15.70 3.23 -1.92
CA GLY A 54 17.09 3.68 -2.07
C GLY A 54 17.61 4.82 -1.17
N PHE A 55 16.86 5.30 -0.17
CA PHE A 55 17.33 6.27 0.84
C PHE A 55 17.10 5.78 2.29
N ALA A 56 17.41 6.63 3.28
CA ALA A 56 17.51 6.40 4.75
C ALA A 56 16.61 5.34 5.41
N ASN A 57 15.42 5.05 4.87
CA ASN A 57 14.46 4.11 5.46
C ASN A 57 14.07 2.92 4.57
N ASN A 58 14.55 2.86 3.32
CA ASN A 58 14.27 1.85 2.28
C ASN A 58 12.89 1.17 2.43
N CYS A 59 11.83 2.00 2.48
CA CYS A 59 10.52 1.54 2.95
C CYS A 59 9.87 0.55 1.98
N HIS A 60 10.19 0.67 0.69
CA HIS A 60 9.71 -0.26 -0.33
C HIS A 60 10.11 -1.71 0.00
N ASP A 61 11.37 -1.95 0.38
CA ASP A 61 11.83 -3.30 0.74
C ASP A 61 11.34 -3.71 2.13
N ALA A 62 11.31 -2.77 3.09
CA ALA A 62 10.82 -3.05 4.44
C ALA A 62 9.39 -3.60 4.46
N VAL A 63 8.51 -3.10 3.58
CA VAL A 63 7.11 -3.58 3.52
C VAL A 63 6.93 -4.89 2.75
N GLN A 64 7.97 -5.42 2.10
CA GLN A 64 7.87 -6.72 1.41
C GLN A 64 7.80 -7.89 2.39
N GLY A 65 8.46 -7.77 3.54
CA GLY A 65 8.49 -8.79 4.59
C GLY A 65 7.12 -8.99 5.22
N LYS A 66 6.39 -10.03 4.81
CA LYS A 66 5.00 -10.28 5.25
C LYS A 66 4.87 -10.66 6.73
N LEU A 67 5.97 -11.03 7.40
CA LEU A 67 5.99 -11.28 8.84
C LEU A 67 5.82 -9.97 9.63
N GLU A 68 6.54 -8.93 9.23
CA GLU A 68 6.49 -7.60 9.88
C GLU A 68 5.41 -6.70 9.27
N TRP A 69 5.20 -6.82 7.97
CA TRP A 69 4.24 -6.06 7.16
C TRP A 69 3.22 -7.00 6.52
N PRO A 70 2.35 -7.64 7.31
CA PRO A 70 1.23 -8.40 6.77
C PRO A 70 0.27 -7.50 5.99
N VAL A 71 -0.56 -8.10 5.14
CA VAL A 71 -1.40 -7.36 4.17
C VAL A 71 -2.35 -6.37 4.85
N PHE A 72 -2.95 -6.71 6.00
CA PHE A 72 -3.81 -5.78 6.75
C PHE A 72 -3.08 -4.52 7.24
N ARG A 73 -1.79 -4.65 7.59
CA ARG A 73 -0.95 -3.51 7.98
C ARG A 73 -0.64 -2.62 6.77
N GLN A 74 -0.40 -3.21 5.61
CA GLN A 74 -0.21 -2.46 4.36
C GLN A 74 -1.52 -1.77 3.91
N LEU A 75 -2.67 -2.42 4.11
CA LEU A 75 -3.99 -1.84 3.88
C LEU A 75 -4.29 -0.65 4.81
N ALA A 76 -3.76 -0.64 6.04
CA ALA A 76 -3.87 0.51 6.93
C ALA A 76 -3.20 1.76 6.34
N LEU A 77 -1.99 1.63 5.77
CA LEU A 77 -1.36 2.73 5.03
C LEU A 77 -2.22 3.20 3.85
N LYS A 78 -2.82 2.26 3.11
CA LYS A 78 -3.73 2.60 2.01
C LYS A 78 -4.90 3.43 2.51
N LYS A 79 -5.55 3.00 3.58
CA LYS A 79 -6.70 3.66 4.19
C LYS A 79 -6.37 5.08 4.68
N MET A 80 -5.21 5.25 5.30
CA MET A 80 -4.78 6.55 5.84
C MET A 80 -4.49 7.58 4.75
N TYR A 81 -3.79 7.17 3.68
CA TYR A 81 -3.21 8.12 2.73
C TYR A 81 -3.89 8.15 1.36
N ASP A 82 -4.66 7.12 1.02
CA ASP A 82 -5.44 7.06 -0.22
C ASP A 82 -6.79 6.36 0.02
N PRO A 83 -7.67 6.97 0.84
CA PRO A 83 -8.98 6.42 1.17
C PRO A 83 -9.91 6.31 -0.05
N GLU A 84 -9.70 7.15 -1.08
CA GLU A 84 -10.49 7.11 -2.33
C GLU A 84 -10.34 5.77 -3.06
N HIS A 85 -9.15 5.18 -3.03
CA HIS A 85 -8.88 3.89 -3.65
C HIS A 85 -8.74 2.75 -2.64
N TYR A 86 -9.08 2.96 -1.36
CA TYR A 86 -9.05 1.90 -0.37
C TYR A 86 -10.19 0.89 -0.60
N ASP A 87 -9.84 -0.36 -0.92
CA ASP A 87 -10.80 -1.45 -1.11
C ASP A 87 -10.19 -2.79 -0.66
N ARG A 88 -10.34 -3.10 0.63
CA ARG A 88 -9.82 -4.35 1.21
C ARG A 88 -10.46 -5.60 0.59
N VAL A 89 -11.74 -5.52 0.20
CA VAL A 89 -12.49 -6.66 -0.34
C VAL A 89 -11.90 -7.04 -1.69
N LYS A 90 -11.68 -6.06 -2.55
CA LYS A 90 -11.02 -6.29 -3.83
C LYS A 90 -9.60 -6.81 -3.66
N VAL A 91 -8.83 -6.32 -2.69
CA VAL A 91 -7.49 -6.85 -2.39
C VAL A 91 -7.55 -8.31 -1.95
N ASN A 92 -8.53 -8.71 -1.13
CA ASN A 92 -8.73 -10.12 -0.75
C ASN A 92 -9.09 -11.00 -1.96
N LEU A 93 -10.05 -10.56 -2.77
CA LEU A 93 -10.48 -11.27 -3.97
C LEU A 93 -9.33 -11.44 -4.98
N LEU A 94 -8.53 -10.39 -5.19
CA LEU A 94 -7.34 -10.45 -6.06
C LEU A 94 -6.33 -11.46 -5.57
N ARG A 95 -6.20 -11.65 -4.26
CA ARG A 95 -5.32 -12.65 -3.63
C ARG A 95 -5.92 -14.06 -3.62
N GLY A 96 -7.11 -14.27 -4.18
CA GLY A 96 -7.81 -15.56 -4.18
C GLY A 96 -8.29 -15.96 -2.77
N ARG A 97 -8.68 -14.97 -1.95
CA ARG A 97 -9.20 -15.17 -0.59
C ARG A 97 -10.65 -14.71 -0.52
N GLU A 98 -11.36 -15.17 0.51
CA GLU A 98 -12.72 -14.73 0.81
C GLU A 98 -12.78 -13.19 1.03
N PRO A 99 -13.88 -12.52 0.66
CA PRO A 99 -14.06 -11.07 0.82
C PRO A 99 -13.71 -10.53 2.23
N ASP A 100 -13.94 -11.33 3.26
CA ASP A 100 -13.76 -11.02 4.67
C ASP A 100 -12.50 -11.65 5.30
N ALA A 101 -11.63 -12.30 4.50
CA ALA A 101 -10.38 -12.92 4.98
C ALA A 101 -9.43 -11.92 5.67
N ILE A 102 -9.55 -10.65 5.34
CA ILE A 102 -9.04 -9.52 6.13
C ILE A 102 -10.23 -8.61 6.40
N THR A 103 -10.49 -8.36 7.67
CA THR A 103 -11.63 -7.57 8.14
C THR A 103 -11.29 -6.09 8.24
N GLU A 104 -12.33 -5.24 8.23
CA GLU A 104 -12.15 -3.80 8.44
C GLU A 104 -11.56 -3.51 9.83
N LYS A 105 -11.96 -4.31 10.83
CA LYS A 105 -11.48 -4.21 12.21
C LYS A 105 -9.96 -4.40 12.30
N GLU A 106 -9.40 -5.40 11.62
CA GLU A 106 -7.94 -5.63 11.60
C GLU A 106 -7.19 -4.45 10.96
N VAL A 107 -7.75 -3.85 9.92
CA VAL A 107 -7.16 -2.66 9.27
C VAL A 107 -7.23 -1.46 10.23
N ASP A 108 -8.38 -1.21 10.84
CA ASP A 108 -8.61 -0.11 11.79
C ASP A 108 -7.71 -0.20 13.02
N GLU A 109 -7.49 -1.40 13.55
CA GLU A 109 -6.57 -1.61 14.66
C GLU A 109 -5.14 -1.16 14.32
N TRP A 110 -4.71 -1.33 13.08
CA TRP A 110 -3.41 -0.85 12.63
C TRP A 110 -3.37 0.65 12.35
N VAL A 111 -4.44 1.23 11.79
CA VAL A 111 -4.55 2.69 11.65
C VAL A 111 -4.37 3.35 13.03
N ARG A 112 -5.10 2.88 14.04
CA ARG A 112 -5.01 3.41 15.41
C ARG A 112 -3.65 3.21 16.07
N ARG A 113 -2.88 2.20 15.66
CA ARG A 113 -1.50 1.98 16.14
C ARG A 113 -0.55 2.98 15.49
N MET A 114 -0.66 3.16 14.17
CA MET A 114 0.19 4.06 13.39
C MET A 114 -0.03 5.54 13.71
N GLU A 115 -1.23 5.94 14.11
CA GLU A 115 -1.52 7.32 14.55
C GLU A 115 -0.89 7.68 15.91
N LYS A 116 -0.43 6.67 16.67
CA LYS A 116 0.19 6.86 17.99
C LYS A 116 1.72 6.81 17.96
N ASP A 117 2.30 6.44 16.82
CA ASP A 117 3.73 6.33 16.59
C ASP A 117 4.29 7.64 15.98
#